data_AF-A0A7D5GNQ0-F1
#
_entry.id   AF-A0A7D5GNQ0-F1
#
_cell.length_a   1.000
_cell.length_b   1.000
_cell.length_c   1.000
_cell.angle_alpha   90.00
_cell.angle_beta   90.00
_cell.angle_gamma   90.00
#
_symmetry.space_group_name_H-M   'P 1'
#
loop_
_entity.id
_entity.type
_entity.pdbx_description
1 polymer ?
#
loop_
_entity_poly.entity_id
_entity_poly.type
_entity_poly.pdbx_seq_one_letter_code
_entity_poly.pdbx_strand_id
1 'polypeptide(L)'
;MSVDADQDGRDLEAELASSAAGQFGIPVDAVCVGCGRTRVKRASLEEIDQDPQADPTTLEATDCTSFKHVCYPCQGATWWNPVAVLTGLLEIEQEAESERGE
;
A
#
# COMPACT_ATOMS: atom_id res chain seq x y z
N MET A 1 13.04 -1.90 -25.44
CA MET A 1 12.77 -0.95 -24.34
C MET A 1 11.28 -1.08 -24.06
N SER A 2 10.91 -1.89 -23.07
CA SER A 2 9.50 -2.17 -22.76
C SER A 2 8.93 -0.95 -22.06
N VAL A 3 8.06 -0.24 -22.75
CA VAL A 3 7.25 0.82 -22.17
C VAL A 3 6.08 0.12 -21.50
N ASP A 4 6.09 0.04 -20.17
CA ASP A 4 4.88 -0.16 -19.40
C ASP A 4 4.00 1.07 -19.69
N ALA A 5 3.11 0.91 -20.67
CA ALA A 5 2.18 1.95 -21.09
C ALA A 5 1.21 2.22 -19.95
N ASP A 6 1.54 3.21 -19.14
CA ASP A 6 0.61 3.91 -18.27
C ASP A 6 -0.52 4.48 -19.14
N GLN A 7 -1.70 3.88 -19.03
CA GLN A 7 -2.83 4.04 -19.94
C GLN A 7 -3.63 5.34 -19.72
N ASP A 8 -3.22 6.23 -18.83
CA ASP A 8 -3.97 7.43 -18.49
C ASP A 8 -2.94 8.48 -18.09
N GLY A 9 -2.43 9.33 -19.01
CA GLY A 9 -1.27 10.24 -18.88
C GLY A 9 -1.05 11.04 -17.59
N ARG A 10 -1.05 10.35 -16.46
CA ARG A 10 -0.77 10.73 -15.09
C ARG A 10 0.62 10.18 -14.84
N ASP A 11 1.47 11.02 -14.28
CA ASP A 11 2.81 10.60 -13.94
C ASP A 11 2.74 9.77 -12.66
N LEU A 12 2.42 8.48 -12.82
CA LEU A 12 2.23 7.55 -11.70
C LEU A 12 3.48 7.51 -10.82
N GLU A 13 4.68 7.64 -11.41
CA GLU A 13 5.91 7.76 -10.64
C GLU A 13 5.97 9.02 -9.76
N ALA A 14 5.57 10.19 -10.26
CA ALA A 14 5.49 11.42 -9.48
C ALA A 14 4.39 11.35 -8.41
N GLU A 15 3.24 10.77 -8.72
CA GLU A 15 2.16 10.56 -7.75
C GLU A 15 2.62 9.66 -6.62
N LEU A 16 3.32 8.56 -6.93
CA LEU A 16 3.91 7.64 -5.94
C LEU A 16 5.15 8.18 -5.21
N ALA A 17 5.84 9.16 -5.79
CA ALA A 17 6.93 9.90 -5.15
C ALA A 17 6.43 11.06 -4.29
N SER A 18 5.15 11.43 -4.40
CA SER A 18 4.54 12.43 -3.55
C SER A 18 4.57 11.99 -2.09
N SER A 19 4.77 12.94 -1.18
CA SER A 19 4.69 12.69 0.26
C SER A 19 3.32 12.18 0.72
N ALA A 20 2.30 12.33 -0.12
CA ALA A 20 0.96 11.80 0.09
C ALA A 20 0.81 10.31 -0.30
N ALA A 21 1.72 9.77 -1.11
CA ALA A 21 1.71 8.36 -1.50
C ALA A 21 1.99 7.45 -0.30
N GLY A 22 1.08 6.51 -0.04
CA GLY A 22 1.14 5.66 1.15
C GLY A 22 0.83 6.40 2.46
N GLN A 23 0.19 7.57 2.40
CA GLN A 23 -0.31 8.28 3.57
C GLN A 23 -1.71 7.77 3.99
N PHE A 24 -2.46 7.20 3.05
CA PHE A 24 -3.80 6.64 3.24
C PHE A 24 -3.81 5.16 2.86
N GLY A 25 -4.79 4.41 3.39
CA GLY A 25 -4.95 2.98 3.15
C GLY A 25 -4.47 2.11 4.31
N ILE A 26 -4.49 0.80 4.07
CA ILE A 26 -4.24 -0.21 5.08
C ILE A 26 -2.74 -0.40 5.31
N PRO A 27 -2.26 -0.42 6.56
CA PRO A 27 -0.87 -0.69 6.85
C PRO A 27 -0.57 -2.16 6.58
N VAL A 28 0.31 -2.40 5.62
CA VAL A 28 0.81 -3.73 5.26
C VAL A 28 2.31 -3.76 5.44
N ASP A 29 2.81 -4.80 6.09
CA ASP A 29 4.22 -5.13 6.00
C ASP A 29 4.46 -5.77 4.63
N ALA A 30 5.36 -5.20 3.85
CA ALA A 30 5.61 -5.64 2.49
C ALA A 30 7.10 -5.74 2.18
N VAL A 31 7.48 -6.70 1.34
CA VAL A 31 8.85 -6.91 0.87
C VAL A 31 9.02 -6.36 -0.54
N CYS A 32 10.03 -5.51 -0.71
CA CYS A 32 10.42 -5.01 -2.03
C CYS A 32 10.98 -6.14 -2.90
N VAL A 33 10.42 -6.35 -4.09
CA VAL A 33 10.89 -7.37 -5.03
C VAL A 33 12.27 -7.03 -5.61
N GLY A 34 12.61 -5.75 -5.72
CA GLY A 34 13.90 -5.30 -6.25
C GLY A 34 15.08 -5.47 -5.30
N CYS A 35 14.94 -5.11 -4.02
CA CYS A 35 16.03 -5.13 -3.04
C CYS A 35 15.81 -6.06 -1.83
N GLY A 36 14.69 -6.78 -1.78
CA GLY A 36 14.37 -7.73 -0.70
C GLY A 36 14.18 -7.11 0.68
N ARG A 37 14.04 -5.78 0.78
CA ARG A 37 13.84 -5.10 2.06
C ARG A 37 12.37 -5.07 2.42
N THR A 38 12.10 -5.46 3.65
CA THR A 38 10.78 -5.37 4.24
C THR A 38 10.56 -3.99 4.86
N ARG A 39 9.42 -3.37 4.58
CA ARG A 39 8.98 -2.12 5.17
C ARG A 39 7.46 -2.12 5.28
N VAL A 40 6.97 -1.46 6.32
CA VAL A 40 5.57 -1.08 6.40
C VAL A 40 5.26 -0.06 5.30
N LYS A 41 4.22 -0.35 4.54
CA LYS A 41 3.63 0.47 3.50
C LYS A 41 2.15 0.65 3.81
N ARG A 42 1.55 1.72 3.30
CA ARG A 42 0.09 1.80 3.23
C ARG A 42 -0.32 1.64 1.78
N ALA A 43 -1.31 0.79 1.55
CA ALA A 43 -1.88 0.55 0.25
C ALA A 43 -3.40 0.60 0.36
N SER A 44 -4.05 1.12 -0.67
CA SER A 44 -5.51 1.11 -0.78
C SER A 44 -5.98 -0.29 -1.15
N LEU A 45 -7.22 -0.65 -0.80
CA LEU A 45 -7.80 -1.95 -1.13
C LEU A 45 -7.74 -2.23 -2.63
N GLU A 46 -8.04 -1.22 -3.45
CA GLU A 46 -7.97 -1.30 -4.91
C GLU A 46 -6.54 -1.62 -5.42
N GLU A 47 -5.49 -1.12 -4.75
CA GLU A 47 -4.09 -1.34 -5.17
C GLU A 47 -3.61 -2.76 -4.91
N ILE A 48 -4.24 -3.46 -3.96
CA ILE A 48 -3.94 -4.85 -3.61
C ILE A 48 -5.00 -5.83 -4.17
N ASP A 49 -5.77 -5.40 -5.18
CA ASP A 49 -6.83 -6.18 -5.84
C ASP A 49 -7.94 -6.63 -4.89
N GLN A 50 -8.24 -5.82 -3.87
CA GLN A 50 -9.33 -6.05 -2.93
C GLN A 50 -10.52 -5.13 -3.23
N ASP A 51 -11.71 -5.59 -2.85
CA ASP A 51 -12.92 -4.77 -2.98
C ASP A 51 -12.80 -3.52 -2.09
N PRO A 52 -13.09 -2.30 -2.61
CA PRO A 52 -12.96 -1.06 -1.85
C PRO A 52 -13.94 -0.93 -0.68
N GLN A 53 -14.93 -1.83 -0.57
CA GLN A 53 -15.87 -1.94 0.56
C GLN A 53 -15.56 -3.17 1.44
N ALA A 54 -14.52 -3.93 1.13
CA ALA A 54 -14.07 -5.01 2.00
C ALA A 54 -13.61 -4.47 3.35
N ASP A 55 -13.87 -5.24 4.40
CA ASP A 55 -13.43 -4.88 5.73
C ASP A 55 -11.91 -5.11 5.85
N PRO A 56 -11.10 -4.05 6.06
CA PRO A 56 -9.65 -4.16 6.04
C PRO A 56 -9.07 -4.89 7.26
N THR A 57 -9.85 -5.07 8.33
CA THR A 57 -9.42 -5.81 9.52
C THR A 57 -9.51 -7.33 9.34
N THR A 58 -10.24 -7.77 8.31
CA THR A 58 -10.40 -9.19 7.96
C THR A 58 -9.43 -9.69 6.90
N LEU A 59 -8.60 -8.80 6.32
CA LEU A 59 -7.68 -9.14 5.25
C LEU A 59 -6.43 -9.85 5.75
N GLU A 60 -6.06 -10.94 5.09
CA GLU A 60 -4.76 -11.58 5.26
C GLU A 60 -3.81 -11.21 4.11
N ALA A 61 -2.51 -11.35 4.34
CA ALA A 61 -1.51 -11.05 3.31
C ALA A 61 -1.63 -11.95 2.08
N THR A 62 -2.21 -13.14 2.23
CA THR A 62 -2.48 -14.08 1.14
C THR A 62 -3.59 -13.63 0.20
N ASP A 63 -4.49 -12.78 0.67
CA ASP A 63 -5.56 -12.20 -0.16
C ASP A 63 -5.04 -11.00 -0.96
N CYS A 64 -3.99 -10.35 -0.47
CA CYS A 64 -3.44 -9.13 -1.06
C CYS A 64 -2.50 -9.44 -2.25
N THR A 65 -2.66 -8.72 -3.36
CA THR A 65 -1.72 -8.80 -4.48
C THR A 65 -0.55 -7.82 -4.33
N SER A 66 0.50 -8.04 -5.11
CA SER A 66 1.65 -7.14 -5.17
C SER A 66 1.23 -5.77 -5.69
N PHE A 67 1.62 -4.71 -4.99
CA PHE A 67 1.32 -3.33 -5.37
C PHE A 67 2.61 -2.58 -5.71
N LYS A 68 2.50 -1.50 -6.50
CA LYS A 68 3.64 -0.67 -6.88
C LYS A 68 3.82 0.43 -5.84
N HIS A 69 5.04 0.60 -5.32
CA HIS A 69 5.37 1.68 -4.38
C HIS A 69 6.83 2.10 -4.50
N VAL A 70 7.12 3.37 -4.21
CA VAL A 70 8.51 3.88 -4.11
C VAL A 70 9.35 3.11 -3.09
N CYS A 71 10.53 2.72 -3.53
CA CYS A 71 11.59 2.15 -2.73
C CYS A 71 12.83 3.05 -2.79
N TYR A 72 13.09 3.80 -1.71
CA TYR A 72 14.29 4.64 -1.60
C TYR A 72 15.60 3.90 -1.88
N PRO A 73 15.82 2.66 -1.38
CA PRO A 73 16.99 1.86 -1.75
C PRO A 73 17.13 1.58 -3.25
N CYS A 74 16.00 1.36 -3.95
CA CYS A 74 16.00 1.12 -5.40
C CYS A 74 15.95 2.42 -6.21
N GLN A 75 15.77 3.58 -5.56
CA GLN A 75 15.65 4.90 -6.18
C GLN A 75 14.52 5.00 -7.23
N GLY A 76 13.41 4.30 -7.01
CA GLY A 76 12.27 4.34 -7.93
C GLY A 76 11.04 3.60 -7.43
N ALA A 77 9.98 3.62 -8.22
CA ALA A 77 8.77 2.81 -8.00
C ALA A 77 9.07 1.34 -8.31
N THR A 78 8.80 0.46 -7.36
CA THR A 78 9.03 -0.98 -7.50
C THR A 78 7.83 -1.76 -6.98
N TRP A 79 7.77 -3.05 -7.28
CA TRP A 79 6.74 -3.94 -6.77
C TRP A 79 7.06 -4.36 -5.34
N TRP A 80 6.03 -4.35 -4.49
CA TRP A 80 6.08 -4.76 -3.11
C TRP A 80 5.09 -5.89 -2.89
N ASN A 81 5.56 -7.00 -2.33
CA ASN A 81 4.72 -8.13 -2.00
C ASN A 81 4.28 -8.01 -0.54
N PRO A 82 2.99 -7.92 -0.26
CA PRO A 82 2.50 -7.94 1.12
C PRO A 82 2.88 -9.27 1.79
N VAL A 83 3.34 -9.18 3.03
CA VAL A 83 3.73 -10.33 3.87
C VAL A 83 2.89 -10.42 5.14
N ALA A 84 2.38 -9.28 5.64
CA ALA A 84 1.40 -9.25 6.72
C ALA A 84 0.52 -7.99 6.59
N VAL A 85 -0.78 -8.12 6.88
CA VAL A 85 -1.66 -6.97 7.10
C VAL A 85 -1.59 -6.61 8.58
N LEU A 86 -1.27 -5.36 8.90
CA LEU A 86 -1.10 -4.89 10.28
C LEU A 86 -2.43 -4.41 10.87
N THR A 87 -3.41 -5.31 10.94
CA THR A 87 -4.78 -5.06 11.39
C THR A 87 -4.86 -4.43 12.78
N GLY A 88 -3.94 -4.79 13.69
CA GLY A 88 -3.85 -4.18 15.02
C GLY A 88 -3.52 -2.69 15.05
N LEU A 89 -2.99 -2.10 13.96
CA LEU A 89 -2.85 -0.65 13.84
C LEU A 89 -4.15 0.01 13.39
N LEU A 90 -4.96 -0.68 12.58
CA LEU A 90 -6.26 -0.20 12.11
C LEU A 90 -7.30 -0.19 13.24
N GLU A 91 -7.24 -1.15 14.16
CA GLU A 91 -8.12 -1.19 15.34
C GLU A 91 -7.91 0.04 16.22
N ILE A 92 -6.65 0.41 16.49
CA ILE A 92 -6.29 1.59 17.29
C ILE A 92 -6.71 2.90 16.60
N GLU A 93 -6.56 2.99 15.28
CA GLU A 93 -7.00 4.17 14.50
C GLU A 93 -8.53 4.33 14.55
N GLN A 94 -9.29 3.23 14.43
CA GLN A 94 -10.76 3.24 14.51
C GLN A 94 -11.28 3.58 15.92
N GLU A 95 -10.66 3.03 16.97
CA GLU A 95 -10.98 3.38 18.35
C GLU A 95 -10.75 4.89 18.60
N ALA A 96 -9.64 5.43 18.10
CA ALA A 96 -9.27 6.85 18.23
C ALA A 96 -10.18 7.81 17.44
N GLU A 97 -10.78 7.37 16.34
CA GLU A 97 -11.78 8.16 15.59
C GLU A 97 -13.15 8.14 16.27
N SER A 98 -13.55 7.00 16.85
CA SER A 98 -14.81 6.87 17.57
C SER A 98 -14.86 7.77 18.82
N GLU A 99 -13.76 7.88 19.57
CA GLU A 99 -13.67 8.70 20.79
C GLU A 99 -13.59 10.23 20.53
N ARG A 100 -13.23 10.66 19.31
CA ARG A 100 -13.24 12.09 18.91
C ARG A 100 -14.58 12.59 18.39
N GLY A 101 -15.49 11.68 18.10
CA GLY A 101 -16.84 11.98 17.60
C GLY A 101 -17.88 12.18 18.70
N GLU A 102 -17.51 12.03 19.98
CA GLU A 102 -18.40 12.14 21.15
C GLU A 102 -18.40 13.54 21.80
#